data_AF-A0A6J0BGL2-F1
#
_entry.id   AF-A0A6J0BGL2-F1
#
_cell.length_a   1.000
_cell.length_b   1.000
_cell.length_c   1.000
_cell.angle_alpha   90.00
_cell.angle_beta   90.00
_cell.angle_gamma   90.00
#
_symmetry.space_group_name_H-M   'P 1'
#
loop_
_entity.id
_entity.type
_entity.pdbx_description
1 polymer ?
#
loop_
_entity_poly.entity_id
_entity_poly.type
_entity_poly.pdbx_seq_one_letter_code
_entity_poly.pdbx_strand_id
1 'polypeptide(L)'
;IWVQSTNINCDKLLCKSSIHYTNQEDTTYWKQDIDEKNHRIMELESEVMELENFLKDHSDTNGIEELRLQIEHRNCRIEELEETITEFEDFLKHNPDVKDLHDLKTDLDAKNRKIQELENRIQKNDDKDLRINKARIMELEETVTHLEDYVKQHNVDVLKQKLKDREDRIEQLQLTINSLEKQLLCSEERNDNGVAYKKQFEARDNKITELESEMQAKVESQLDEKKSLFPEGSNVCHKCDGFLKMERRVREMESLISSKDDNIQEYEDEIAQWQDKLSRLQKQMVELEKELGEYEAEDIGVLKEEIKVRDERIGQLEDEIDSLERAFAEQMELEQIEELVNVVRQREENEKELNSLIKTKEDKIEELTTALRESIVIASDGERKLKQEEQQKRNCVQRIEKLEQRIASLQTSFAVKCPTCKPLLSRLQKSEKILCSLTKERTTQLEELHNMKREALEAAVSEKDAHLALLELSGIKTEKQAEQVDKLKADRTRLLEKLKEENERSIALSIESSSPETTPFLTDILDPSDSDDDSQNEAENIVGNLQATSNGNANNHRIEVEQAQAKTTLK
;
A
#
# COMPACT_ATOMS: atom_id res chain seq x y z
N ILE A 1 58.50 -46.10 41.75
CA ILE A 1 59.18 -47.20 41.02
C ILE A 1 60.49 -47.49 41.74
N TRP A 2 60.82 -48.77 41.85
CA TRP A 2 61.83 -49.39 42.70
C TRP A 2 63.18 -48.67 42.78
N VAL A 3 63.65 -48.44 44.00
CA VAL A 3 65.07 -48.29 44.31
C VAL A 3 65.68 -49.69 44.33
N GLN A 4 66.42 -50.04 43.27
CA GLN A 4 67.27 -51.22 43.25
C GLN A 4 68.73 -50.78 43.42
N SER A 5 69.23 -50.96 44.65
CA SER A 5 70.66 -50.91 44.96
C SER A 5 71.42 -51.92 44.10
N THR A 6 72.35 -51.45 43.29
CA THR A 6 73.41 -52.27 42.71
C THR A 6 74.70 -51.99 43.46
N ASN A 7 74.94 -52.86 44.44
CA ASN A 7 76.19 -52.97 45.17
C ASN A 7 77.18 -53.72 44.26
N ILE A 8 78.03 -52.98 43.53
CA ILE A 8 79.09 -53.59 42.73
C ILE A 8 80.34 -53.75 43.61
N ASN A 9 80.51 -55.00 43.99
CA ASN A 9 81.67 -55.56 44.65
C ASN A 9 82.88 -55.56 43.67
N CYS A 10 83.91 -54.76 43.97
CA CYS A 10 85.17 -54.76 43.23
C CYS A 10 86.34 -55.20 44.13
N ASP A 11 86.21 -56.38 44.74
CA ASP A 11 87.36 -57.13 45.26
C ASP A 11 87.72 -58.28 44.32
N LYS A 12 88.91 -58.14 43.71
CA LYS A 12 89.79 -59.14 43.05
C LYS A 12 90.13 -58.80 41.61
N LEU A 13 91.18 -58.01 41.42
CA LEU A 13 92.19 -58.26 40.39
C LEU A 13 93.56 -57.83 40.93
N LEU A 14 94.21 -58.75 41.65
CA LEU A 14 95.65 -58.70 41.91
C LEU A 14 96.37 -59.23 40.67
N CYS A 15 96.91 -58.34 39.84
CA CYS A 15 98.05 -58.67 39.00
C CYS A 15 99.11 -57.60 39.17
N LYS A 16 100.27 -58.04 39.67
CA LYS A 16 101.44 -57.24 39.97
C LYS A 16 101.98 -56.60 38.68
N SER A 17 102.08 -55.28 38.66
CA SER A 17 103.16 -54.60 37.95
C SER A 17 103.71 -53.50 38.85
N SER A 18 105.01 -53.58 39.06
CA SER A 18 105.80 -52.69 39.90
C SER A 18 106.05 -51.41 39.12
N ILE A 19 105.38 -50.31 39.48
CA ILE A 19 105.86 -48.96 39.19
C ILE A 19 105.79 -48.15 40.48
N HIS A 20 106.96 -47.66 40.85
CA HIS A 20 107.23 -46.83 42.00
C HIS A 20 106.72 -45.40 41.79
N TYR A 21 106.22 -44.81 42.89
CA TYR A 21 106.11 -43.37 43.19
C TYR A 21 105.01 -42.52 42.51
N THR A 22 104.47 -41.62 43.36
CA THR A 22 103.54 -40.49 43.17
C THR A 22 102.09 -40.83 42.82
N ASN A 23 101.20 -40.90 43.83
CA ASN A 23 99.74 -40.70 43.61
C ASN A 23 98.92 -40.44 44.87
N GLN A 24 99.54 -40.09 46.01
CA GLN A 24 98.79 -39.77 47.22
C GLN A 24 98.19 -38.35 47.15
N GLU A 25 98.90 -37.40 46.51
CA GLU A 25 98.44 -36.03 46.27
C GLU A 25 97.29 -35.97 45.25
N ASP A 26 97.38 -36.71 44.14
CA ASP A 26 96.29 -36.78 43.15
C ASP A 26 95.02 -37.39 43.76
N THR A 27 95.15 -38.44 44.57
CA THR A 27 94.00 -39.06 45.26
C THR A 27 93.35 -38.11 46.27
N THR A 28 94.14 -37.24 46.93
CA THR A 28 93.60 -36.20 47.81
C THR A 28 92.93 -35.06 47.05
N TYR A 29 93.47 -34.68 45.90
CA TYR A 29 92.91 -33.64 45.03
C TYR A 29 91.55 -34.07 44.45
N TRP A 30 91.44 -35.29 43.91
CA TRP A 30 90.16 -35.79 43.40
C TRP A 30 89.09 -35.91 44.48
N LYS A 31 89.47 -36.28 45.71
CA LYS A 31 88.52 -36.29 46.83
C LYS A 31 88.03 -34.89 47.16
N GLN A 32 88.93 -33.92 47.22
CA GLN A 32 88.56 -32.53 47.50
C GLN A 32 87.67 -31.93 46.39
N ASP A 33 87.97 -32.18 45.11
CA ASP A 33 87.14 -31.74 43.98
C ASP A 33 85.74 -32.40 43.98
N ILE A 34 85.65 -33.68 44.38
CA ILE A 34 84.36 -34.36 44.56
C ILE A 34 83.58 -33.76 45.73
N ASP A 35 84.23 -33.48 46.85
CA ASP A 35 83.58 -32.89 48.02
C ASP A 35 83.09 -31.47 47.73
N GLU A 36 83.85 -30.66 46.99
CA GLU A 36 83.46 -29.32 46.53
C GLU A 36 82.25 -29.40 45.56
N LYS A 37 82.26 -30.34 44.62
CA LYS A 37 81.12 -30.57 43.71
C LYS A 37 79.88 -31.07 44.45
N ASN A 38 80.03 -31.98 45.41
CA ASN A 38 78.92 -32.46 46.23
C ASN A 38 78.35 -31.33 47.10
N HIS A 39 79.19 -30.44 47.62
CA HIS A 39 78.73 -29.25 48.33
C HIS A 39 77.92 -28.34 47.41
N ARG A 40 78.41 -28.10 46.19
CA ARG A 40 77.69 -27.29 45.20
C ARG A 40 76.37 -27.93 44.76
N ILE A 41 76.30 -29.25 44.66
CA ILE A 41 75.05 -29.97 44.37
C ILE A 41 74.05 -29.75 45.50
N MET A 42 74.46 -29.89 46.77
CA MET A 42 73.57 -29.63 47.90
C MET A 42 73.07 -28.17 47.94
N GLU A 43 73.92 -27.19 47.62
CA GLU A 43 73.51 -25.79 47.50
C GLU A 43 72.45 -25.60 46.41
N LEU A 44 72.69 -26.17 45.21
CA LEU A 44 71.74 -26.09 44.11
C LEU A 44 70.42 -26.79 44.42
N GLU A 45 70.45 -27.93 45.10
CA GLU A 45 69.25 -28.63 45.56
C GLU A 45 68.46 -27.78 46.56
N SER A 46 69.14 -27.05 47.45
CA SER A 46 68.51 -26.08 48.36
C SER A 46 67.89 -24.90 47.62
N GLU A 47 68.63 -24.31 46.66
CA GLU A 47 68.14 -23.20 45.82
C GLU A 47 66.91 -23.62 45.00
N VAL A 48 66.91 -24.82 44.42
CA VAL A 48 65.75 -25.36 43.69
C VAL A 48 64.56 -25.54 44.60
N MET A 49 64.75 -26.10 45.81
CA MET A 49 63.67 -26.27 46.77
C MET A 49 63.06 -24.93 47.22
N GLU A 50 63.89 -23.90 47.39
CA GLU A 50 63.43 -22.54 47.71
C GLU A 50 62.63 -21.92 46.56
N LEU A 51 63.08 -22.08 45.31
CA LEU A 51 62.36 -21.60 44.14
C LEU A 51 61.04 -22.34 43.92
N GLU A 52 60.99 -23.65 44.15
CA GLU A 52 59.76 -24.46 44.08
C GLU A 52 58.74 -24.00 45.12
N ASN A 53 59.18 -23.74 46.36
CA ASN A 53 58.32 -23.20 47.41
C ASN A 53 57.84 -21.78 47.07
N PHE A 54 58.73 -20.91 46.56
CA PHE A 54 58.36 -19.57 46.12
C PHE A 54 57.31 -19.60 45.00
N LEU A 55 57.51 -20.44 43.97
CA LEU A 55 56.55 -20.63 42.88
C LEU A 55 55.21 -21.15 43.38
N LYS A 56 55.23 -22.08 44.34
CA LYS A 56 54.02 -22.63 44.94
C LYS A 56 53.24 -21.57 45.73
N ASP A 57 53.93 -20.77 46.55
CA ASP A 57 53.33 -19.72 47.36
C ASP A 57 52.83 -18.52 46.53
N HIS A 58 53.41 -18.30 45.34
CA HIS A 58 53.02 -17.24 44.40
C HIS A 58 52.18 -17.73 43.21
N SER A 59 51.85 -19.03 43.16
CA SER A 59 50.88 -19.53 42.21
C SER A 59 49.48 -19.22 42.71
N ASP A 60 48.70 -18.43 41.97
CA ASP A 60 47.31 -18.05 42.27
C ASP A 60 46.33 -19.24 42.14
N THR A 61 46.70 -20.41 42.68
CA THR A 61 45.89 -21.63 42.64
C THR A 61 44.54 -21.44 43.31
N ASN A 62 44.49 -20.61 44.35
CA ASN A 62 43.25 -20.31 45.08
C ASN A 62 42.30 -19.43 44.27
N GLY A 63 42.83 -18.42 43.55
CA GLY A 63 42.02 -17.57 42.68
C GLY A 63 41.46 -18.33 41.47
N ILE A 64 42.25 -19.25 40.91
CA ILE A 64 41.81 -20.16 39.85
C ILE A 64 40.69 -21.07 40.34
N GLU A 65 40.81 -21.65 41.53
CA GLU A 65 39.77 -22.53 42.09
C GLU A 65 38.49 -21.75 42.47
N GLU A 66 38.61 -20.51 42.93
CA GLU A 66 37.46 -19.62 43.18
C GLU A 66 36.72 -19.28 41.87
N LEU A 67 37.44 -18.92 40.82
CA LEU A 67 36.84 -18.69 39.49
C LEU A 67 36.18 -19.94 38.94
N ARG A 68 36.79 -21.11 39.14
CA ARG A 68 36.20 -22.40 38.76
C ARG A 68 34.88 -22.66 39.47
N LEU A 69 34.82 -22.45 40.78
CA LEU A 69 33.57 -22.57 41.55
C LEU A 69 32.50 -21.57 41.10
N GLN A 70 32.89 -20.34 40.75
CA GLN A 70 31.96 -19.34 40.22
C GLN A 70 31.41 -19.72 38.84
N ILE A 71 32.25 -20.29 37.97
CA ILE A 71 31.82 -20.80 36.67
C ILE A 71 30.84 -21.96 36.85
N GLU A 72 31.15 -22.90 37.75
CA GLU A 72 30.27 -24.04 38.03
C GLU A 72 28.89 -23.58 38.52
N HIS A 73 28.84 -22.63 39.47
CA HIS A 73 27.58 -22.07 39.94
C HIS A 73 26.79 -21.37 38.84
N ARG A 74 27.47 -20.64 37.93
CA ARG A 74 26.82 -20.00 36.78
C ARG A 74 26.29 -21.04 35.78
N ASN A 75 27.02 -22.13 35.56
CA ASN A 75 26.59 -23.22 34.69
C ASN A 75 25.32 -23.89 35.25
N CYS A 76 25.29 -24.23 36.54
CA CYS A 76 24.07 -24.77 37.16
C CYS A 76 22.87 -23.82 37.00
N ARG A 77 23.09 -22.51 37.15
CA ARG A 77 22.02 -21.53 36.95
C ARG A 77 21.55 -21.44 35.49
N ILE A 78 22.45 -21.62 34.53
CA ILE A 78 22.10 -21.68 33.11
C ILE A 78 21.23 -22.92 32.85
N GLU A 79 21.63 -24.09 33.36
CA GLU A 79 20.85 -25.34 33.22
C GLU A 79 19.44 -25.18 33.79
N GLU A 80 19.29 -24.61 35.00
CA GLU A 80 17.96 -24.32 35.58
C GLU A 80 17.12 -23.40 34.69
N LEU A 81 17.74 -22.37 34.09
CA LEU A 81 17.02 -21.45 33.21
C LEU A 81 16.62 -22.13 31.91
N GLU A 82 17.48 -22.97 31.35
CA GLU A 82 17.19 -23.78 30.16
C GLU A 82 16.00 -24.73 30.43
N GLU A 83 15.98 -25.42 31.58
CA GLU A 83 14.84 -26.24 31.99
C GLU A 83 13.55 -25.42 32.04
N THR A 84 13.56 -24.24 32.68
CA THR A 84 12.36 -23.38 32.72
C THR A 84 11.91 -22.91 31.34
N ILE A 85 12.85 -22.61 30.43
CA ILE A 85 12.52 -22.24 29.04
C ILE A 85 11.83 -23.41 28.34
N THR A 86 12.36 -24.64 28.49
CA THR A 86 11.73 -25.82 27.87
C THR A 86 10.33 -26.08 28.41
N GLU A 87 10.10 -25.90 29.72
CA GLU A 87 8.77 -26.00 30.31
C GLU A 87 7.80 -24.93 29.77
N PHE A 88 8.28 -23.69 29.59
CA PHE A 88 7.48 -22.63 28.96
C PHE A 88 7.18 -22.92 27.49
N GLU A 89 8.14 -23.44 26.73
CA GLU A 89 7.92 -23.85 25.34
C GLU A 89 6.88 -24.96 25.22
N ASP A 90 6.94 -25.96 26.10
CA ASP A 90 5.95 -27.03 26.16
C ASP A 90 4.59 -26.50 26.59
N PHE A 91 4.52 -25.57 27.54
CA PHE A 91 3.28 -24.88 27.89
C PHE A 91 2.68 -24.17 26.66
N LEU A 92 3.49 -23.42 25.88
CA LEU A 92 3.01 -22.71 24.69
C LEU A 92 2.55 -23.67 23.59
N LYS A 93 3.22 -24.81 23.40
CA LYS A 93 2.79 -25.85 22.43
C LYS A 93 1.47 -26.51 22.80
N HIS A 94 1.25 -26.75 24.09
CA HIS A 94 0.02 -27.40 24.58
C HIS A 94 -1.09 -26.41 24.90
N ASN A 95 -0.82 -25.10 24.84
CA ASN A 95 -1.82 -24.09 25.09
C ASN A 95 -2.83 -24.06 23.92
N PRO A 96 -4.11 -24.39 24.17
CA PRO A 96 -5.12 -24.43 23.13
C PRO A 96 -5.34 -23.06 22.49
N ASP A 97 -5.21 -21.96 23.24
CA ASP A 97 -5.40 -20.60 22.72
C ASP A 97 -4.30 -20.23 21.71
N VAL A 98 -3.06 -20.66 21.95
CA VAL A 98 -1.93 -20.42 21.02
C VAL A 98 -2.12 -21.21 19.72
N LYS A 99 -2.61 -22.45 19.83
CA LYS A 99 -2.95 -23.27 18.68
C LYS A 99 -4.12 -22.67 17.89
N ASP A 100 -5.18 -22.25 18.56
CA ASP A 100 -6.34 -21.62 17.95
C ASP A 100 -5.95 -20.32 17.24
N LEU A 101 -5.06 -19.52 17.83
CA LEU A 101 -4.52 -18.31 17.22
C LEU A 101 -3.68 -18.62 15.97
N HIS A 102 -2.91 -19.70 15.98
CA HIS A 102 -2.19 -20.17 14.81
C HIS A 102 -3.14 -20.62 13.69
N ASP A 103 -4.17 -21.41 14.03
CA ASP A 103 -5.18 -21.89 13.09
C ASP A 103 -5.96 -20.70 12.49
N LEU A 104 -6.38 -19.73 13.31
CA LEU A 104 -6.99 -18.47 12.88
C LEU A 104 -6.08 -17.67 11.95
N LYS A 105 -4.78 -17.60 12.24
CA LYS A 105 -3.81 -16.95 11.35
C LYS A 105 -3.74 -17.66 9.99
N THR A 106 -3.71 -18.98 9.97
CA THR A 106 -3.71 -19.73 8.70
C THR A 106 -4.99 -19.53 7.89
N ASP A 107 -6.16 -19.45 8.55
CA ASP A 107 -7.44 -19.12 7.89
C ASP A 107 -7.44 -17.68 7.35
N LEU A 108 -6.92 -16.73 8.11
CA LEU A 108 -6.78 -15.34 7.67
C LEU A 108 -5.86 -15.24 6.45
N ASP A 109 -4.73 -15.94 6.45
CA ASP A 109 -3.81 -16.01 5.31
C ASP A 109 -4.49 -16.61 4.07
N ALA A 110 -5.32 -17.64 4.24
CA ALA A 110 -6.10 -18.23 3.15
C ALA A 110 -7.14 -17.24 2.59
N LYS A 111 -7.85 -16.52 3.47
CA LYS A 111 -8.82 -15.49 3.07
C LYS A 111 -8.14 -14.31 2.38
N ASN A 112 -6.97 -13.87 2.86
CA ASN A 112 -6.19 -12.81 2.23
C ASN A 112 -5.73 -13.20 0.82
N ARG A 113 -5.27 -14.44 0.61
CA ARG A 113 -4.99 -14.94 -0.74
C ARG A 113 -6.23 -14.91 -1.62
N LYS A 114 -7.40 -15.27 -1.06
CA LYS A 114 -8.65 -15.23 -1.83
C LYS A 114 -9.07 -13.82 -2.22
N ILE A 115 -8.90 -12.85 -1.32
CA ILE A 115 -9.15 -11.43 -1.60
C ILE A 115 -8.24 -10.97 -2.73
N GLN A 116 -6.93 -11.25 -2.66
CA GLN A 116 -5.98 -10.92 -3.73
C GLN A 116 -6.35 -11.55 -5.08
N GLU A 117 -6.85 -12.80 -5.10
CA GLU A 117 -7.35 -13.41 -6.34
C GLU A 117 -8.56 -12.64 -6.91
N LEU A 118 -9.50 -12.22 -6.06
CA LEU A 118 -10.68 -11.47 -6.48
C LEU A 118 -10.31 -10.07 -6.98
N GLU A 119 -9.44 -9.36 -6.27
CA GLU A 119 -8.91 -8.06 -6.70
C GLU A 119 -8.22 -8.16 -8.06
N ASN A 120 -7.37 -9.18 -8.25
CA ASN A 120 -6.72 -9.42 -9.55
C ASN A 120 -7.73 -9.74 -10.67
N ARG A 121 -8.85 -10.39 -10.36
CA ARG A 121 -9.91 -10.64 -11.34
C ARG A 121 -10.69 -9.38 -11.69
N ILE A 122 -10.98 -8.53 -10.70
CA ILE A 122 -11.63 -7.23 -10.89
C ILE A 122 -10.74 -6.35 -11.77
N GLN A 123 -9.47 -6.18 -11.40
CA GLN A 123 -8.51 -5.38 -12.18
C GLN A 123 -8.41 -5.86 -13.64
N LYS A 124 -8.38 -7.17 -13.88
CA LYS A 124 -8.33 -7.72 -15.25
C LYS A 124 -9.62 -7.46 -16.04
N ASN A 125 -10.77 -7.42 -15.38
CA ASN A 125 -12.03 -7.09 -16.03
C ASN A 125 -12.09 -5.60 -16.34
N ASP A 126 -11.72 -4.74 -15.39
CA ASP A 126 -11.66 -3.29 -15.59
C ASP A 126 -10.69 -2.93 -16.72
N ASP A 127 -9.52 -3.55 -16.78
CA ASP A 127 -8.55 -3.37 -17.88
C ASP A 127 -9.12 -3.81 -19.23
N LYS A 128 -9.94 -4.86 -19.27
CA LYS A 128 -10.59 -5.32 -20.50
C LYS A 128 -11.67 -4.33 -20.94
N ASP A 129 -12.51 -3.87 -20.01
CA ASP A 129 -13.57 -2.91 -20.29
C ASP A 129 -12.99 -1.57 -20.73
N LEU A 130 -11.90 -1.11 -20.11
CA LEU A 130 -11.14 0.07 -20.55
C LEU A 130 -10.57 -0.11 -21.96
N ARG A 131 -10.03 -1.29 -22.31
CA ARG A 131 -9.54 -1.57 -23.67
C ARG A 131 -10.65 -1.57 -24.70
N ILE A 132 -11.79 -2.19 -24.40
CA ILE A 132 -12.95 -2.24 -25.28
C ILE A 132 -13.52 -0.83 -25.49
N ASN A 133 -13.70 -0.07 -24.40
CA ASN A 133 -14.17 1.31 -24.45
C ASN A 133 -13.20 2.21 -25.23
N LYS A 134 -11.89 2.04 -25.04
CA LYS A 134 -10.87 2.78 -25.80
C LYS A 134 -10.92 2.46 -27.29
N ALA A 135 -11.05 1.18 -27.66
CA ALA A 135 -11.21 0.78 -29.05
C ALA A 135 -12.49 1.38 -29.66
N ARG A 136 -13.60 1.37 -28.92
CA ARG A 136 -14.86 1.96 -29.36
C ARG A 136 -14.77 3.47 -29.53
N ILE A 137 -14.06 4.18 -28.65
CA ILE A 137 -13.81 5.61 -28.77
C ILE A 137 -13.01 5.90 -30.04
N MET A 138 -11.95 5.13 -30.31
CA MET A 138 -11.15 5.30 -31.52
C MET A 138 -11.98 5.10 -32.80
N GLU A 139 -12.85 4.08 -32.85
CA GLU A 139 -13.79 3.88 -33.96
C GLU A 139 -14.74 5.06 -34.14
N LEU A 140 -15.28 5.59 -33.04
CA LEU A 140 -16.17 6.75 -33.08
C LEU A 140 -15.43 7.99 -33.56
N GLU A 141 -14.20 8.24 -33.10
CA GLU A 141 -13.35 9.33 -33.57
C GLU A 141 -13.04 9.21 -35.08
N GLU A 142 -12.75 8.00 -35.58
CA GLU A 142 -12.55 7.77 -37.02
C GLU A 142 -13.83 8.05 -37.83
N THR A 143 -15.00 7.64 -37.34
CA THR A 143 -16.26 7.95 -38.03
C THR A 143 -16.60 9.44 -37.99
N VAL A 144 -16.32 10.14 -36.89
CA VAL A 144 -16.53 11.59 -36.77
C VAL A 144 -15.60 12.33 -37.73
N THR A 145 -14.31 11.98 -37.77
CA THR A 145 -13.37 12.59 -38.73
C THR A 145 -13.79 12.34 -40.17
N HIS A 146 -14.28 11.14 -40.51
CA HIS A 146 -14.81 10.86 -41.84
C HIS A 146 -16.05 11.71 -42.17
N LEU A 147 -16.95 11.91 -41.21
CA LEU A 147 -18.12 12.79 -41.37
C LEU A 147 -17.71 14.26 -41.51
N GLU A 148 -16.74 14.73 -40.72
CA GLU A 148 -16.19 16.08 -40.85
C GLU A 148 -15.59 16.31 -42.24
N ASP A 149 -14.82 15.35 -42.75
CA ASP A 149 -14.24 15.43 -44.09
C ASP A 149 -15.31 15.36 -45.18
N TYR A 150 -16.35 14.54 -45.00
CA TYR A 150 -17.51 14.51 -45.90
C TYR A 150 -18.21 15.88 -45.95
N VAL A 151 -18.45 16.51 -44.80
CA VAL A 151 -19.05 17.86 -44.70
C VAL A 151 -18.16 18.91 -45.37
N LYS A 152 -16.84 18.86 -45.12
CA LYS A 152 -15.86 19.76 -45.76
C LYS A 152 -15.84 19.59 -47.28
N GLN A 153 -15.87 18.36 -47.78
CA GLN A 153 -15.90 18.05 -49.22
C GLN A 153 -17.20 18.51 -49.88
N HIS A 154 -18.34 18.48 -49.17
CA HIS A 154 -19.64 18.77 -49.77
C HIS A 154 -19.98 20.26 -49.97
N ASN A 155 -19.01 21.18 -49.90
CA ASN A 155 -19.21 22.61 -50.20
C ASN A 155 -20.40 23.23 -49.47
N VAL A 156 -20.79 22.68 -48.32
CA VAL A 156 -21.98 23.10 -47.57
C VAL A 156 -21.84 24.56 -47.15
N ASP A 157 -20.62 24.99 -46.81
CA ASP A 157 -20.32 26.38 -46.46
C ASP A 157 -20.40 27.33 -47.67
N VAL A 158 -19.97 26.87 -48.86
CA VAL A 158 -20.13 27.62 -50.11
C VAL A 158 -21.61 27.76 -50.48
N LEU A 159 -22.41 26.71 -50.26
CA LEU A 159 -23.85 26.76 -50.47
C LEU A 159 -24.55 27.67 -49.46
N LYS A 160 -24.17 27.62 -48.18
CA LYS A 160 -24.66 28.55 -47.15
C LYS A 160 -24.35 30.00 -47.51
N GLN A 161 -23.12 30.29 -47.94
CA GLN A 161 -22.73 31.64 -48.37
C GLN A 161 -23.54 32.10 -49.59
N LYS A 162 -23.70 31.23 -50.61
CA LYS A 162 -24.52 31.54 -51.79
C LYS A 162 -26.00 31.75 -51.45
N LEU A 163 -26.52 31.06 -50.45
CA LEU A 163 -27.89 31.23 -49.96
C LEU A 163 -28.02 32.57 -49.26
N LYS A 164 -27.05 32.92 -48.41
CA LYS A 164 -27.00 34.22 -47.74
C LYS A 164 -26.89 35.39 -48.72
N ASP A 165 -26.04 35.27 -49.73
CA ASP A 165 -25.91 36.28 -50.80
C ASP A 165 -27.23 36.46 -51.57
N ARG A 166 -28.00 35.38 -51.77
CA ARG A 166 -29.32 35.44 -52.40
C ARG A 166 -30.36 36.08 -51.49
N GLU A 167 -30.33 35.81 -50.18
CA GLU A 167 -31.21 36.47 -49.21
C GLU A 167 -30.98 37.98 -49.18
N ASP A 168 -29.71 38.41 -49.08
CA ASP A 168 -29.36 39.84 -49.07
C ASP A 168 -29.76 40.53 -50.39
N ARG A 169 -29.65 39.83 -51.52
CA ARG A 169 -30.12 40.32 -52.83
C ARG A 169 -31.64 40.46 -52.88
N ILE A 170 -32.37 39.52 -52.30
CA ILE A 170 -33.84 39.56 -52.21
C ILE A 170 -34.26 40.76 -51.37
N GLU A 171 -33.61 40.99 -50.23
CA GLU A 171 -33.88 42.14 -49.35
C GLU A 171 -33.64 43.48 -50.07
N GLN A 172 -32.54 43.60 -50.82
CA GLN A 172 -32.28 44.77 -51.66
C GLN A 172 -33.36 44.98 -52.72
N LEU A 173 -33.79 43.92 -53.40
CA LEU A 173 -34.85 43.99 -54.40
C LEU A 173 -36.18 44.42 -53.77
N GLN A 174 -36.52 43.90 -52.59
CA GLN A 174 -37.70 44.31 -51.83
C GLN A 174 -37.66 45.82 -51.49
N LEU A 175 -36.52 46.33 -51.04
CA LEU A 175 -36.35 47.77 -50.80
C LEU A 175 -36.53 48.60 -52.08
N THR A 176 -36.01 48.13 -53.21
CA THR A 176 -36.20 48.82 -54.50
C THR A 176 -37.65 48.78 -54.97
N ILE A 177 -38.34 47.65 -54.85
CA ILE A 177 -39.76 47.50 -55.16
C ILE A 177 -40.57 48.47 -54.29
N ASN A 178 -40.36 48.47 -52.98
CA ASN A 178 -41.04 49.39 -52.06
C ASN A 178 -40.79 50.86 -52.42
N SER A 179 -39.57 51.21 -52.87
CA SER A 179 -39.25 52.57 -53.31
C SER A 179 -39.95 52.94 -54.62
N LEU A 180 -40.06 52.00 -55.56
CA LEU A 180 -40.73 52.19 -56.84
C LEU A 180 -42.25 52.22 -56.69
N GLU A 181 -42.82 51.39 -55.81
CA GLU A 181 -44.23 51.45 -55.40
C GLU A 181 -44.56 52.82 -54.79
N LYS A 182 -43.69 53.33 -53.92
CA LYS A 182 -43.86 54.67 -53.34
C LYS A 182 -43.76 55.78 -54.40
N GLN A 183 -42.89 55.63 -55.40
CA GLN A 183 -42.80 56.55 -56.54
C GLN A 183 -44.02 56.46 -57.47
N LEU A 184 -44.57 55.26 -57.69
CA LEU A 184 -45.81 55.06 -58.44
C LEU A 184 -46.99 55.68 -57.70
N LEU A 185 -47.09 55.54 -56.37
CA LEU A 185 -48.06 56.26 -55.55
C LEU A 185 -47.94 57.79 -55.72
N CYS A 186 -46.74 58.34 -55.63
CA CYS A 186 -46.52 59.79 -55.86
C CYS A 186 -46.73 60.23 -57.33
N SER A 187 -46.66 59.31 -58.30
CA SER A 187 -46.91 59.58 -59.72
C SER A 187 -48.38 59.42 -60.09
N GLU A 188 -49.10 58.49 -59.47
CA GLU A 188 -50.56 58.35 -59.54
C GLU A 188 -51.23 59.57 -58.93
N GLU A 189 -50.71 60.10 -57.82
CA GLU A 189 -51.16 61.37 -57.23
C GLU A 189 -51.00 62.59 -58.18
N ARG A 190 -50.14 62.51 -59.20
CA ARG A 190 -49.95 63.59 -60.21
C ARG A 190 -50.75 63.39 -61.50
N ASN A 191 -51.33 62.21 -61.73
CA ASN A 191 -52.10 61.88 -62.93
C ASN A 191 -53.60 61.66 -62.68
N ASP A 192 -54.12 62.01 -61.51
CA ASP A 192 -55.54 61.88 -61.22
C ASP A 192 -56.35 63.10 -61.69
N ASN A 193 -56.62 63.15 -63.00
CA ASN A 193 -57.72 63.94 -63.58
C ASN A 193 -59.12 63.36 -63.21
N GLY A 194 -59.21 62.44 -62.23
CA GLY A 194 -60.45 61.93 -61.64
C GLY A 194 -60.90 62.63 -60.35
N VAL A 195 -60.05 63.46 -59.70
CA VAL A 195 -60.39 64.07 -58.40
C VAL A 195 -61.33 65.28 -58.51
N ALA A 196 -61.53 65.85 -59.71
CA ALA A 196 -62.48 66.93 -59.93
C ALA A 196 -63.95 66.46 -59.96
N TYR A 197 -64.23 65.19 -60.29
CA TYR A 197 -65.59 64.66 -60.38
C TYR A 197 -66.10 64.03 -59.07
N LYS A 198 -65.21 63.65 -58.14
CA LYS A 198 -65.59 63.05 -56.86
C LYS A 198 -66.02 64.07 -55.80
N LYS A 199 -65.43 65.29 -55.83
CA LYS A 199 -65.85 66.42 -54.98
C LYS A 199 -67.21 67.05 -55.36
N GLN A 200 -67.76 66.74 -56.54
CA GLN A 200 -69.13 67.15 -56.91
C GLN A 200 -70.22 66.18 -56.45
N PHE A 201 -69.88 64.93 -56.12
CA PHE A 201 -70.85 63.92 -55.64
C PHE A 201 -70.99 63.97 -54.11
N GLU A 202 -69.89 64.13 -53.38
CA GLU A 202 -69.88 64.29 -51.92
C GLU A 202 -70.51 65.62 -51.46
N ALA A 203 -70.53 66.66 -52.32
CA ALA A 203 -71.26 67.91 -52.07
C ALA A 203 -72.78 67.83 -52.38
N ARG A 204 -73.23 66.78 -53.10
CA ARG A 204 -74.65 66.51 -53.35
C ARG A 204 -75.26 65.56 -52.32
N ASP A 205 -74.49 64.58 -51.83
CA ASP A 205 -74.94 63.69 -50.73
C ASP A 205 -75.04 64.43 -49.39
N ASN A 206 -74.11 65.35 -49.09
CA ASN A 206 -74.21 66.19 -47.88
C ASN A 206 -75.32 67.26 -47.95
N LYS A 207 -75.93 67.46 -49.12
CA LYS A 207 -77.07 68.37 -49.31
C LYS A 207 -78.41 67.62 -49.28
N ILE A 208 -78.38 66.29 -49.37
CA ILE A 208 -79.54 65.39 -49.24
C ILE A 208 -79.75 65.03 -47.76
N THR A 209 -78.67 64.82 -46.99
CA THR A 209 -78.75 64.59 -45.53
C THR A 209 -79.15 65.84 -44.73
N GLU A 210 -78.85 67.04 -45.23
CA GLU A 210 -79.30 68.31 -44.63
C GLU A 210 -80.79 68.60 -44.92
N LEU A 211 -81.29 68.22 -46.11
CA LEU A 211 -82.71 68.35 -46.49
C LEU A 211 -83.64 67.28 -45.90
N GLU A 212 -83.12 66.11 -45.51
CA GLU A 212 -83.88 65.09 -44.77
C GLU A 212 -83.97 65.40 -43.26
N SER A 213 -83.06 66.23 -42.72
CA SER A 213 -83.12 66.74 -41.35
C SER A 213 -84.02 67.99 -41.18
N GLU A 214 -84.40 68.66 -42.28
CA GLU A 214 -85.33 69.81 -42.30
C GLU A 214 -86.81 69.43 -42.49
N MET A 215 -87.14 68.16 -42.75
CA MET A 215 -88.53 67.70 -42.94
C MET A 215 -89.11 66.93 -41.73
N GLN A 216 -88.31 66.72 -40.67
CA GLN A 216 -88.72 65.96 -39.47
C GLN A 216 -88.57 66.75 -38.15
N ALA A 217 -88.74 68.07 -38.23
CA ALA A 217 -88.88 68.98 -37.10
C ALA A 217 -89.89 70.10 -37.38
N LYS A 218 -90.99 69.79 -38.09
CA LYS A 218 -92.02 70.79 -38.43
C LYS A 218 -93.44 70.20 -38.62
N VAL A 219 -93.89 69.35 -37.70
CA VAL A 219 -95.32 69.19 -37.37
C VAL A 219 -95.45 69.00 -35.86
N GLU A 220 -95.24 70.08 -35.11
CA GLU A 220 -96.07 70.43 -33.95
C GLU A 220 -95.66 71.80 -33.42
N SER A 221 -96.46 72.80 -33.81
CA SER A 221 -96.43 74.14 -33.28
C SER A 221 -97.83 74.47 -32.77
N GLN A 222 -97.95 74.44 -31.45
CA GLN A 222 -98.56 75.47 -30.60
C GLN A 222 -100.09 75.66 -30.75
N LEU A 223 -100.86 75.16 -29.78
CA LEU A 223 -101.25 75.84 -28.52
C LEU A 223 -102.41 76.82 -28.72
N ASP A 224 -103.49 76.57 -27.97
CA ASP A 224 -104.39 77.53 -27.30
C ASP A 224 -105.05 78.64 -28.16
N GLU A 225 -106.33 79.02 -28.02
CA GLU A 225 -107.16 79.08 -26.84
C GLU A 225 -108.63 79.40 -27.24
N LYS A 226 -109.59 79.00 -26.38
CA LYS A 226 -110.88 79.67 -26.05
C LYS A 226 -112.02 79.87 -27.09
N LYS A 227 -113.13 79.17 -26.79
CA LYS A 227 -114.47 79.68 -26.39
C LYS A 227 -114.90 81.07 -26.88
N SER A 228 -116.08 81.12 -27.50
CA SER A 228 -117.06 82.21 -27.33
C SER A 228 -118.43 81.80 -27.89
N LEU A 229 -119.51 82.22 -27.21
CA LEU A 229 -120.87 82.60 -27.65
C LEU A 229 -121.72 82.55 -26.36
N PHE A 230 -122.40 83.57 -25.83
CA PHE A 230 -123.01 84.82 -26.30
C PHE A 230 -123.23 85.76 -25.07
N PRO A 231 -123.58 87.05 -25.25
CA PRO A 231 -124.09 87.91 -24.18
C PRO A 231 -125.62 88.17 -24.25
N GLU A 232 -126.18 88.49 -23.07
CA GLU A 232 -127.31 89.42 -22.76
C GLU A 232 -128.72 89.10 -23.33
N GLY A 233 -129.86 89.30 -22.66
CA GLY A 233 -130.22 89.94 -21.39
C GLY A 233 -131.70 90.40 -21.46
N SER A 234 -132.50 90.04 -20.45
CA SER A 234 -133.63 90.81 -19.86
C SER A 234 -135.03 90.97 -20.53
N ASN A 235 -136.05 90.51 -19.76
CA ASN A 235 -137.33 91.12 -19.37
C ASN A 235 -138.64 91.15 -20.23
N VAL A 236 -139.65 90.42 -19.68
CA VAL A 236 -141.06 90.80 -19.37
C VAL A 236 -142.20 90.59 -20.42
N CYS A 237 -143.29 89.95 -19.92
CA CYS A 237 -144.75 90.08 -20.22
C CYS A 237 -145.51 89.19 -21.25
N HIS A 238 -146.45 88.40 -20.68
CA HIS A 238 -147.86 88.11 -21.09
C HIS A 238 -148.24 87.31 -22.37
N LYS A 239 -148.65 86.05 -22.08
CA LYS A 239 -149.79 85.23 -22.57
C LYS A 239 -149.82 84.63 -24.01
N CYS A 240 -150.06 83.31 -23.98
CA CYS A 240 -150.82 82.39 -24.87
C CYS A 240 -150.11 81.53 -25.94
N ASP A 241 -150.43 80.23 -25.83
CA ASP A 241 -150.44 79.10 -26.78
C ASP A 241 -149.16 78.29 -27.07
N GLY A 242 -149.06 77.14 -26.38
CA GLY A 242 -148.03 76.11 -26.54
C GLY A 242 -148.53 74.89 -27.32
N PHE A 243 -147.63 74.31 -28.13
CA PHE A 243 -147.44 72.86 -28.34
C PHE A 243 -146.27 72.55 -29.30
N LEU A 244 -145.88 73.46 -30.21
CA LEU A 244 -144.95 73.15 -31.33
C LEU A 244 -143.44 73.44 -31.10
N LYS A 245 -143.04 74.01 -29.95
CA LYS A 245 -141.64 74.40 -29.67
C LYS A 245 -140.83 73.34 -28.91
N MET A 246 -141.51 72.41 -28.24
CA MET A 246 -140.89 71.32 -27.48
C MET A 246 -140.24 70.29 -28.41
N GLU A 247 -140.84 70.06 -29.57
CA GLU A 247 -140.45 69.01 -30.53
C GLU A 247 -139.12 69.29 -31.26
N ARG A 248 -138.78 70.56 -31.50
CA ARG A 248 -137.48 70.93 -32.12
C ARG A 248 -136.31 70.81 -31.13
N ARG A 249 -136.59 71.11 -29.85
CA ARG A 249 -135.62 71.03 -28.75
C ARG A 249 -135.28 69.59 -28.39
N VAL A 250 -136.24 68.68 -28.53
CA VAL A 250 -136.03 67.23 -28.38
C VAL A 250 -135.07 66.72 -29.46
N ARG A 251 -135.25 67.09 -30.74
CA ARG A 251 -134.34 66.68 -31.82
C ARG A 251 -132.89 67.17 -31.69
N GLU A 252 -132.68 68.40 -31.21
CA GLU A 252 -131.33 68.92 -30.95
C GLU A 252 -130.66 68.20 -29.78
N MET A 253 -131.42 67.85 -28.73
CA MET A 253 -130.93 66.99 -27.64
C MET A 253 -130.63 65.57 -28.13
N GLU A 254 -131.46 64.98 -29.00
CA GLU A 254 -131.21 63.67 -29.61
C GLU A 254 -129.91 63.65 -30.44
N SER A 255 -129.63 64.69 -31.23
CA SER A 255 -128.37 64.79 -31.99
C SER A 255 -127.14 64.97 -31.09
N LEU A 256 -127.27 65.73 -29.99
CA LEU A 256 -126.20 65.89 -29.01
C LEU A 256 -125.96 64.61 -28.20
N ILE A 257 -127.02 63.87 -27.88
CA ILE A 257 -126.93 62.57 -27.22
C ILE A 257 -126.22 61.58 -28.14
N SER A 258 -126.61 61.50 -29.42
CA SER A 258 -125.92 60.63 -30.39
C SER A 258 -124.44 60.96 -30.53
N SER A 259 -124.06 62.25 -30.58
CA SER A 259 -122.65 62.65 -30.61
C SER A 259 -121.89 62.31 -29.32
N LYS A 260 -122.59 62.32 -28.17
CA LYS A 260 -121.99 61.88 -26.90
C LYS A 260 -121.88 60.36 -26.83
N ASP A 261 -122.83 59.63 -27.41
CA ASP A 261 -122.79 58.17 -27.52
C ASP A 261 -121.66 57.71 -28.46
N ASP A 262 -121.44 58.40 -29.59
CA ASP A 262 -120.30 58.13 -30.49
C ASP A 262 -118.96 58.34 -29.76
N ASN A 263 -118.82 59.43 -29.00
CA ASN A 263 -117.63 59.67 -28.19
C ASN A 263 -117.46 58.63 -27.07
N ILE A 264 -118.55 58.14 -26.48
CA ILE A 264 -118.51 57.08 -25.47
C ILE A 264 -118.01 55.78 -26.11
N GLN A 265 -118.49 55.44 -27.30
CA GLN A 265 -118.05 54.26 -28.04
C GLN A 265 -116.55 54.31 -28.36
N GLU A 266 -116.02 55.47 -28.76
CA GLU A 266 -114.58 55.65 -28.99
C GLU A 266 -113.76 55.39 -27.71
N TYR A 267 -114.21 55.91 -26.55
CA TYR A 267 -113.55 55.63 -25.28
C TYR A 267 -113.69 54.16 -24.85
N GLU A 268 -114.83 53.51 -25.14
CA GLU A 268 -115.03 52.08 -24.89
C GLU A 268 -114.10 51.22 -25.74
N ASP A 269 -113.91 51.57 -27.02
CA ASP A 269 -112.98 50.89 -27.93
C ASP A 269 -111.52 51.11 -27.53
N GLU A 270 -111.16 52.31 -27.05
CA GLU A 270 -109.83 52.57 -26.46
C GLU A 270 -109.60 51.74 -25.20
N ILE A 271 -110.59 51.68 -24.29
CA ILE A 271 -110.52 50.87 -23.07
C ILE A 271 -110.35 49.38 -23.43
N ALA A 272 -111.07 48.89 -24.44
CA ALA A 272 -110.93 47.51 -24.92
C ALA A 272 -109.52 47.23 -25.48
N GLN A 273 -108.95 48.15 -26.25
CA GLN A 273 -107.58 48.03 -26.75
C GLN A 273 -106.54 48.02 -25.62
N TRP A 274 -106.73 48.87 -24.60
CA TRP A 274 -105.85 48.89 -23.42
C TRP A 274 -106.00 47.62 -22.57
N GLN A 275 -107.21 47.09 -22.44
CA GLN A 275 -107.46 45.80 -21.76
C GLN A 275 -106.80 44.62 -22.50
N ASP A 276 -106.85 44.60 -23.83
CA ASP A 276 -106.17 43.58 -24.62
C ASP A 276 -104.64 43.71 -24.54
N LYS A 277 -104.11 44.93 -24.55
CA LYS A 277 -102.67 45.17 -24.34
C LYS A 277 -102.21 44.77 -22.94
N LEU A 278 -103.00 45.09 -21.91
CA LEU A 278 -102.77 44.62 -20.53
C LEU A 278 -102.80 43.09 -20.46
N SER A 279 -103.76 42.44 -21.13
CA SER A 279 -103.86 40.97 -21.16
C SER A 279 -102.67 40.33 -21.86
N ARG A 280 -102.15 40.94 -22.93
CA ARG A 280 -100.92 40.48 -23.61
C ARG A 280 -99.69 40.63 -22.73
N LEU A 281 -99.52 41.77 -22.07
CA LEU A 281 -98.41 42.00 -21.14
C LEU A 281 -98.48 41.05 -19.94
N GLN A 282 -99.67 40.80 -19.39
CA GLN A 282 -99.86 39.81 -18.32
C GLN A 282 -99.46 38.40 -18.75
N LYS A 283 -99.82 37.98 -19.96
CA LYS A 283 -99.38 36.68 -20.50
C LYS A 283 -97.85 36.62 -20.67
N GLN A 284 -97.23 37.70 -21.14
CA GLN A 284 -95.76 37.77 -21.26
C GLN A 284 -95.06 37.73 -19.91
N MET A 285 -95.60 38.38 -18.88
CA MET A 285 -95.04 38.30 -17.53
C MET A 285 -95.08 36.87 -16.99
N VAL A 286 -96.19 36.16 -17.16
CA VAL A 286 -96.32 34.76 -16.73
C VAL A 286 -95.35 33.84 -17.48
N GLU A 287 -95.13 34.06 -18.78
CA GLU A 287 -94.17 33.26 -19.54
C GLU A 287 -92.73 33.52 -19.07
N LEU A 288 -92.35 34.78 -18.86
CA LEU A 288 -91.01 35.14 -18.34
C LEU A 288 -90.79 34.63 -16.90
N GLU A 289 -91.81 34.66 -16.04
CA GLU A 289 -91.75 34.08 -14.69
C GLU A 289 -91.53 32.57 -14.75
N LYS A 290 -92.16 31.89 -15.71
CA LYS A 290 -91.98 30.46 -15.93
C LYS A 290 -90.57 30.15 -16.46
N GLU A 291 -90.11 30.86 -17.48
CA GLU A 291 -88.75 30.71 -18.01
C GLU A 291 -87.70 30.95 -16.91
N LEU A 292 -87.87 31.98 -16.08
CA LEU A 292 -86.97 32.24 -14.94
C LEU A 292 -86.94 31.08 -13.95
N GLY A 293 -88.11 30.49 -13.63
CA GLY A 293 -88.21 29.32 -12.76
C GLY A 293 -87.54 28.07 -13.35
N GLU A 294 -87.59 27.88 -14.67
CA GLU A 294 -86.89 26.80 -15.37
C GLU A 294 -85.36 26.99 -15.29
N TYR A 295 -84.84 28.20 -15.54
CA TYR A 295 -83.41 28.52 -15.36
C TYR A 295 -82.94 28.34 -13.91
N GLU A 296 -83.75 28.73 -12.93
CA GLU A 296 -83.42 28.53 -11.51
C GLU A 296 -83.39 27.05 -11.11
N ALA A 297 -84.26 26.22 -11.68
CA ALA A 297 -84.33 24.79 -11.38
C ALA A 297 -83.24 23.99 -12.12
N GLU A 298 -83.02 24.25 -13.40
CA GLU A 298 -82.11 23.46 -14.23
C GLU A 298 -80.65 23.88 -14.04
N ASP A 299 -80.31 25.14 -14.25
CA ASP A 299 -78.89 25.57 -14.21
C ASP A 299 -78.42 25.78 -12.77
N ILE A 300 -79.16 26.59 -11.99
CA ILE A 300 -78.76 26.92 -10.62
C ILE A 300 -78.94 25.71 -9.69
N GLY A 301 -80.00 24.92 -9.89
CA GLY A 301 -80.25 23.71 -9.13
C GLY A 301 -79.18 22.64 -9.32
N VAL A 302 -78.83 22.34 -10.58
CA VAL A 302 -77.78 21.33 -10.90
C VAL A 302 -76.42 21.78 -10.41
N LEU A 303 -76.05 23.06 -10.60
CA LEU A 303 -74.76 23.58 -10.11
C LEU A 303 -74.65 23.52 -8.58
N LYS A 304 -75.73 23.81 -7.85
CA LYS A 304 -75.76 23.69 -6.39
C LYS A 304 -75.54 22.25 -5.93
N GLU A 305 -76.12 21.29 -6.64
CA GLU A 305 -75.94 19.87 -6.31
C GLU A 305 -74.53 19.38 -6.67
N GLU A 306 -73.98 19.82 -7.80
CA GLU A 306 -72.59 19.51 -8.16
C GLU A 306 -71.58 20.06 -7.15
N ILE A 307 -71.81 21.28 -6.65
CA ILE A 307 -70.98 21.88 -5.59
C ILE A 307 -71.01 21.01 -4.33
N LYS A 308 -72.19 20.58 -3.88
CA LYS A 308 -72.30 19.71 -2.69
C LYS A 308 -71.54 18.40 -2.86
N VAL A 309 -71.67 17.75 -4.02
CA VAL A 309 -70.97 16.48 -4.29
C VAL A 309 -69.45 16.69 -4.27
N ARG A 310 -68.96 17.81 -4.80
CA ARG A 310 -67.52 18.16 -4.75
C ARG A 310 -67.07 18.47 -3.33
N ASP A 311 -67.86 19.19 -2.53
CA ASP A 311 -67.56 19.49 -1.13
C ASP A 311 -67.49 18.19 -0.29
N GLU A 312 -68.41 17.25 -0.50
CA GLU A 312 -68.36 15.92 0.13
C GLU A 312 -67.11 15.15 -0.28
N ARG A 313 -66.71 15.24 -1.56
CA ARG A 313 -65.49 14.59 -2.05
C ARG A 313 -64.23 15.21 -1.46
N ILE A 314 -64.20 16.53 -1.28
CA ILE A 314 -63.08 17.24 -0.65
C ILE A 314 -62.96 16.78 0.81
N GLY A 315 -64.07 16.74 1.56
CA GLY A 315 -64.05 16.27 2.95
C GLY A 315 -63.50 14.85 3.10
N GLN A 316 -63.87 13.93 2.19
CA GLN A 316 -63.31 12.57 2.18
C GLN A 316 -61.79 12.54 1.96
N LEU A 317 -61.27 13.40 1.07
CA LEU A 317 -59.83 13.47 0.79
C LEU A 317 -59.06 14.10 1.96
N GLU A 318 -59.65 15.10 2.63
CA GLU A 318 -59.08 15.69 3.84
C GLU A 318 -58.99 14.65 4.97
N ASP A 319 -60.05 13.87 5.21
CA ASP A 319 -60.06 12.78 6.19
C ASP A 319 -59.01 11.69 5.85
N GLU A 320 -58.85 11.36 4.57
CA GLU A 320 -57.83 10.40 4.11
C GLU A 320 -56.42 10.93 4.33
N ILE A 321 -56.15 12.20 4.00
CA ILE A 321 -54.87 12.88 4.27
C ILE A 321 -54.57 12.88 5.76
N ASP A 322 -55.51 13.29 6.61
CA ASP A 322 -55.32 13.31 8.08
C ASP A 322 -55.06 11.91 8.67
N SER A 323 -55.64 10.87 8.06
CA SER A 323 -55.39 9.48 8.47
C SER A 323 -54.00 9.01 8.05
N LEU A 324 -53.57 9.37 6.85
CA LEU A 324 -52.23 9.05 6.34
C LEU A 324 -51.16 9.82 7.11
N GLU A 325 -51.36 11.10 7.41
CA GLU A 325 -50.43 11.90 8.21
C GLU A 325 -50.26 11.32 9.62
N ARG A 326 -51.35 10.88 10.26
CA ARG A 326 -51.27 10.17 11.55
C ARG A 326 -50.54 8.83 11.43
N ALA A 327 -50.86 8.03 10.43
CA ALA A 327 -50.18 6.76 10.19
C ALA A 327 -48.67 6.96 9.91
N PHE A 328 -48.30 7.98 9.14
CA PHE A 328 -46.90 8.34 8.88
C PHE A 328 -46.18 8.83 10.14
N ALA A 329 -46.84 9.64 10.98
CA ALA A 329 -46.27 10.11 12.25
C ALA A 329 -46.09 8.97 13.27
N GLU A 330 -46.99 8.00 13.29
CA GLU A 330 -46.87 6.79 14.13
C GLU A 330 -45.83 5.81 13.58
N GLN A 331 -45.70 5.69 12.25
CA GLN A 331 -44.70 4.84 11.60
C GLN A 331 -43.29 5.45 11.63
N MET A 332 -43.15 6.78 11.74
CA MET A 332 -41.91 7.43 12.18
C MET A 332 -41.72 7.22 13.67
N GLU A 333 -41.36 5.99 14.04
CA GLU A 333 -41.00 5.62 15.40
C GLU A 333 -39.82 6.50 15.88
N LEU A 334 -40.12 7.50 16.69
CA LEU A 334 -39.13 8.30 17.44
C LEU A 334 -38.11 7.41 18.17
N GLU A 335 -38.52 6.18 18.55
CA GLU A 335 -37.67 5.15 19.15
C GLU A 335 -36.53 4.70 18.23
N GLN A 336 -36.76 4.53 16.92
CA GLN A 336 -35.71 4.14 15.97
C GLN A 336 -34.69 5.26 15.76
N ILE A 337 -35.15 6.51 15.77
CA ILE A 337 -34.28 7.70 15.68
C ILE A 337 -33.44 7.83 16.96
N GLU A 338 -34.05 7.64 18.14
CA GLU A 338 -33.36 7.69 19.42
C GLU A 338 -32.32 6.55 19.57
N GLU A 339 -32.65 5.34 19.11
CA GLU A 339 -31.71 4.22 19.06
C GLU A 339 -30.51 4.53 18.15
N LEU A 340 -30.76 5.05 16.94
CA LEU A 340 -29.71 5.47 16.01
C LEU A 340 -28.82 6.57 16.61
N VAL A 341 -29.40 7.56 17.29
CA VAL A 341 -28.64 8.63 17.97
C VAL A 341 -27.76 8.06 19.08
N ASN A 342 -28.28 7.12 19.87
CA ASN A 342 -27.49 6.46 20.92
C ASN A 342 -26.34 5.62 20.34
N VAL A 343 -26.56 4.91 19.23
CA VAL A 343 -25.51 4.16 18.52
C VAL A 343 -24.45 5.11 17.95
N VAL A 344 -24.85 6.25 17.39
CA VAL A 344 -23.91 7.27 16.90
C VAL A 344 -23.10 7.86 18.05
N ARG A 345 -23.73 8.23 19.17
CA ARG A 345 -23.03 8.74 20.36
C ARG A 345 -22.01 7.71 20.90
N GLN A 346 -22.40 6.44 20.98
CA GLN A 346 -21.48 5.39 21.41
C GLN A 346 -20.31 5.22 20.44
N ARG A 347 -20.55 5.32 19.13
CA ARG A 347 -19.46 5.29 18.13
C ARG A 347 -18.51 6.47 18.27
N GLU A 348 -19.03 7.68 18.52
CA GLU A 348 -18.20 8.87 18.75
C GLU A 348 -17.36 8.74 20.02
N GLU A 349 -17.90 8.14 21.08
CA GLU A 349 -17.14 7.84 22.31
C GLU A 349 -16.03 6.82 22.05
N ASN A 350 -16.35 5.73 21.36
CA ASN A 350 -15.36 4.73 20.97
C ASN A 350 -14.26 5.33 20.06
N GLU A 351 -14.62 6.24 19.16
CA GLU A 351 -13.67 6.93 18.29
C GLU A 351 -12.74 7.85 19.10
N LYS A 352 -13.27 8.57 20.10
CA LYS A 352 -12.47 9.38 21.02
C LYS A 352 -11.50 8.52 21.82
N GLU A 353 -11.97 7.40 22.35
CA GLU A 353 -11.12 6.45 23.08
C GLU A 353 -10.02 5.89 22.18
N LEU A 354 -10.35 5.47 20.96
CA LEU A 354 -9.38 4.96 20.00
C LEU A 354 -8.34 6.03 19.62
N ASN A 355 -8.77 7.27 19.37
CA ASN A 355 -7.87 8.38 19.09
C ASN A 355 -6.94 8.68 20.28
N SER A 356 -7.45 8.60 21.51
CA SER A 356 -6.62 8.75 22.71
C SER A 356 -5.57 7.63 22.81
N LEU A 357 -5.97 6.38 22.52
CA LEU A 357 -5.07 5.24 22.52
C LEU A 357 -4.00 5.37 21.44
N ILE A 358 -4.39 5.74 20.21
CA ILE A 358 -3.46 5.99 19.10
C ILE A 358 -2.41 7.02 19.53
N LYS A 359 -2.84 8.15 20.09
CA LYS A 359 -1.92 9.20 20.56
C LYS A 359 -0.94 8.67 21.61
N THR A 360 -1.41 7.92 22.61
CA THR A 360 -0.50 7.33 23.61
C THR A 360 0.48 6.31 23.00
N LYS A 361 0.07 5.58 21.96
CA LYS A 361 0.95 4.66 21.23
C LYS A 361 1.96 5.42 20.38
N GLU A 362 1.57 6.51 19.73
CA GLU A 362 2.46 7.42 19.01
C GLU A 362 3.53 8.01 19.93
N ASP A 363 3.13 8.55 21.09
CA ASP A 363 4.07 9.06 22.11
C ASP A 363 5.05 7.96 22.55
N LYS A 364 4.55 6.74 22.76
CA LYS A 364 5.43 5.61 23.15
C LYS A 364 6.38 5.20 22.05
N ILE A 365 5.93 5.21 20.79
CA ILE A 365 6.77 4.93 19.62
C ILE A 365 7.85 6.00 19.50
N GLU A 366 7.54 7.27 19.72
CA GLU A 366 8.52 8.36 19.68
C GLU A 366 9.58 8.23 20.78
N GLU A 367 9.18 7.87 22.01
CA GLU A 367 10.09 7.58 23.11
C GLU A 367 11.05 6.41 22.76
N LEU A 368 10.50 5.29 22.27
CA LEU A 368 11.31 4.14 21.86
C LEU A 368 12.23 4.46 20.69
N THR A 369 11.77 5.27 19.74
CA THR A 369 12.57 5.73 18.59
C THR A 369 13.72 6.60 19.07
N THR A 370 13.49 7.45 20.06
CA THR A 370 14.52 8.30 20.66
C THR A 370 15.54 7.46 21.42
N ALA A 371 15.09 6.53 22.27
CA ALA A 371 15.98 5.60 22.98
C ALA A 371 16.81 4.73 22.01
N LEU A 372 16.23 4.30 20.88
CA LEU A 372 16.94 3.55 19.86
C LEU A 372 18.03 4.41 19.19
N ARG A 373 17.72 5.68 18.86
CA ARG A 373 18.72 6.62 18.31
C ARG A 373 19.87 6.82 19.29
N GLU A 374 19.58 7.00 20.58
CA GLU A 374 20.60 7.11 21.62
C GLU A 374 21.45 5.83 21.75
N SER A 375 20.81 4.66 21.73
CA SER A 375 21.49 3.35 21.75
C SER A 375 22.46 3.19 20.57
N ILE A 376 22.05 3.60 19.36
CA ILE A 376 22.91 3.57 18.17
C ILE A 376 24.11 4.52 18.33
N VAL A 377 23.90 5.72 18.89
CA VAL A 377 25.00 6.66 19.16
C VAL A 377 25.97 6.09 20.18
N ILE A 378 25.47 5.51 21.27
CA ILE A 378 26.30 4.86 22.31
C ILE A 378 27.09 3.69 21.70
N ALA A 379 26.47 2.87 20.85
CA ALA A 379 27.13 1.76 20.17
C ALA A 379 28.25 2.26 19.24
N SER A 380 27.97 3.28 18.42
CA SER A 380 28.98 3.89 17.53
C SER A 380 30.15 4.52 18.30
N ASP A 381 29.85 5.18 19.42
CA ASP A 381 30.87 5.75 20.30
C ASP A 381 31.70 4.66 21.01
N GLY A 382 31.05 3.58 21.44
CA GLY A 382 31.69 2.39 22.00
C GLY A 382 32.62 1.72 21.00
N GLU A 383 32.18 1.51 19.75
CA GLU A 383 32.99 0.95 18.67
C GLU A 383 34.20 1.83 18.35
N ARG A 384 34.02 3.16 18.30
CA ARG A 384 35.12 4.09 18.08
C ARG A 384 36.18 4.01 19.18
N LYS A 385 35.74 3.94 20.44
CA LYS A 385 36.64 3.75 21.59
C LYS A 385 37.34 2.40 21.54
N LEU A 386 36.63 1.32 21.23
CA LEU A 386 37.19 -0.02 21.10
C LEU A 386 38.28 -0.05 20.02
N LYS A 387 38.02 0.53 18.84
CA LYS A 387 39.00 0.63 17.76
C LYS A 387 40.24 1.44 18.16
N GLN A 388 40.05 2.50 18.95
CA GLN A 388 41.16 3.28 19.50
C GLN A 388 41.99 2.46 20.49
N GLU A 389 41.35 1.73 21.40
CA GLU A 389 42.02 0.85 22.37
C GLU A 389 42.75 -0.30 21.67
N GLU A 390 42.16 -0.92 20.65
CA GLU A 390 42.80 -1.95 19.84
C GLU A 390 44.03 -1.43 19.10
N GLN A 391 43.98 -0.20 18.59
CA GLN A 391 45.15 0.43 17.98
C GLN A 391 46.25 0.69 19.02
N GLN A 392 45.89 1.16 20.22
CA GLN A 392 46.87 1.33 21.31
C GLN A 392 47.48 0.00 21.73
N LYS A 393 46.67 -1.06 21.87
CA LYS A 393 47.13 -2.43 22.15
C LYS A 393 48.11 -2.90 21.09
N ARG A 394 47.78 -2.76 19.79
CA ARG A 394 48.70 -3.11 18.69
C ARG A 394 50.03 -2.36 18.79
N ASN A 395 49.99 -1.06 19.05
CA ASN A 395 51.20 -0.25 19.21
C ASN A 395 52.05 -0.70 20.41
N CYS A 396 51.41 -1.05 21.53
CA CYS A 396 52.10 -1.56 22.72
C CYS A 396 52.71 -2.94 22.47
N VAL A 397 51.99 -3.85 21.82
CA VAL A 397 52.48 -5.18 21.45
C VAL A 397 53.69 -5.07 20.53
N GLN A 398 53.63 -4.26 19.47
CA GLN A 398 54.78 -4.01 18.59
C GLN A 398 55.99 -3.44 19.35
N ARG A 399 55.75 -2.64 20.38
CA ARG A 399 56.83 -2.11 21.23
C ARG A 399 57.42 -3.19 22.14
N ILE A 400 56.59 -4.10 22.65
CA ILE A 400 57.03 -5.26 23.43
C ILE A 400 57.87 -6.18 22.55
N GLU A 401 57.40 -6.56 21.35
CA GLU A 401 58.13 -7.39 20.40
C GLU A 401 59.52 -6.81 20.07
N LYS A 402 59.61 -5.49 19.81
CA LYS A 402 60.89 -4.82 19.58
C LYS A 402 61.82 -4.86 20.80
N LEU A 403 61.27 -4.77 22.01
CA LEU A 403 62.05 -4.86 23.25
C LEU A 403 62.51 -6.30 23.49
N GLU A 404 61.66 -7.30 23.24
CA GLU A 404 62.00 -8.72 23.32
C GLU A 404 63.12 -9.08 22.34
N GLN A 405 63.01 -8.64 21.08
CA GLN A 405 64.07 -8.81 20.08
C GLN A 405 65.38 -8.18 20.54
N ARG A 406 65.33 -6.98 21.13
CA ARG A 406 66.52 -6.31 21.67
C ARG A 406 67.11 -7.07 22.87
N ILE A 407 66.28 -7.59 23.76
CA ILE A 407 66.73 -8.41 24.90
C ILE A 407 67.41 -9.68 24.40
N ALA A 408 66.79 -10.40 23.46
CA ALA A 408 67.36 -11.60 22.85
C ALA A 408 68.70 -11.31 22.18
N SER A 409 68.77 -10.25 21.36
CA SER A 409 70.02 -9.82 20.72
C SER A 409 71.11 -9.48 21.73
N LEU A 410 70.77 -8.76 22.82
CA LEU A 410 71.71 -8.45 23.89
C LEU A 410 72.19 -9.72 24.62
N GLN A 411 71.29 -10.63 24.95
CA GLN A 411 71.61 -11.91 25.58
C GLN A 411 72.54 -12.76 24.71
N THR A 412 72.24 -12.89 23.42
CA THR A 412 73.10 -13.58 22.44
C THR A 412 74.46 -12.91 22.34
N SER A 413 74.50 -11.58 22.20
CA SER A 413 75.76 -10.83 22.13
C SER A 413 76.62 -11.01 23.40
N PHE A 414 75.98 -11.10 24.57
CA PHE A 414 76.65 -11.33 25.84
C PHE A 414 77.17 -12.77 25.94
N ALA A 415 76.35 -13.77 25.57
CA ALA A 415 76.72 -15.17 25.59
C ALA A 415 77.90 -15.47 24.64
N VAL A 416 77.94 -14.84 23.46
CA VAL A 416 79.06 -14.98 22.52
C VAL A 416 80.34 -14.31 23.03
N LYS A 417 80.22 -13.17 23.74
CA LYS A 417 81.37 -12.44 24.31
C LYS A 417 81.86 -13.03 25.63
N CYS A 418 81.04 -13.82 26.33
CA CYS A 418 81.40 -14.44 27.59
C CYS A 418 82.46 -15.55 27.37
N PRO A 419 83.64 -15.45 28.01
CA PRO A 419 84.72 -16.44 27.85
C PRO A 419 84.32 -17.87 28.22
N THR A 420 83.39 -18.02 29.17
CA THR A 420 82.90 -19.33 29.64
C THR A 420 81.77 -19.88 28.76
N CYS A 421 80.88 -19.03 28.26
CA CYS A 421 79.75 -19.46 27.43
C CYS A 421 80.19 -19.82 26.01
N LYS A 422 81.14 -19.09 25.42
CA LYS A 422 81.58 -19.31 24.03
C LYS A 422 82.08 -20.75 23.74
N PRO A 423 82.94 -21.38 24.56
CA PRO A 423 83.33 -22.78 24.38
C PRO A 423 82.17 -23.75 24.54
N LEU A 424 81.24 -23.49 25.47
CA LEU A 424 80.05 -24.31 25.69
C LEU A 424 79.10 -24.24 24.49
N LEU A 425 78.85 -23.05 23.95
CA LEU A 425 78.05 -22.83 22.73
C LEU A 425 78.69 -23.54 21.53
N SER A 426 80.01 -23.43 21.36
CA SER A 426 80.72 -24.13 20.27
C SER A 426 80.64 -25.65 20.41
N ARG A 427 80.64 -26.18 21.64
CA ARG A 427 80.45 -27.62 21.89
C ARG A 427 79.01 -28.04 21.63
N LEU A 428 78.04 -27.23 22.03
CA LEU A 428 76.62 -27.46 21.78
C LEU A 428 76.31 -27.48 20.28
N GLN A 429 76.79 -26.51 19.51
CA GLN A 429 76.66 -26.47 18.05
C GLN A 429 77.28 -27.70 17.37
N LYS A 430 78.41 -28.20 17.89
CA LYS A 430 79.02 -29.44 17.38
C LYS A 430 78.13 -30.65 17.68
N SER A 431 77.60 -30.77 18.90
CA SER A 431 76.68 -31.87 19.23
C SER A 431 75.38 -31.79 18.44
N GLU A 432 74.82 -30.60 18.24
CA GLU A 432 73.61 -30.36 17.43
C GLU A 432 73.81 -30.79 15.97
N LYS A 433 74.94 -30.41 15.36
CA LYS A 433 75.29 -30.86 13.99
C LYS A 433 75.41 -32.38 13.90
N ILE A 434 76.04 -33.00 14.89
CA ILE A 434 76.18 -34.47 14.94
C ILE A 434 74.79 -35.11 15.10
N LEU A 435 73.96 -34.62 16.02
CA LEU A 435 72.60 -35.13 16.21
C LEU A 435 71.76 -34.98 14.94
N CYS A 436 71.78 -33.82 14.28
CA CYS A 436 71.08 -33.63 13.01
C CYS A 436 71.55 -34.63 11.94
N SER A 437 72.88 -34.85 11.82
CA SER A 437 73.41 -35.82 10.87
C SER A 437 72.98 -37.25 11.18
N LEU A 438 72.98 -37.65 12.46
CA LEU A 438 72.55 -38.98 12.89
C LEU A 438 71.03 -39.18 12.76
N THR A 439 70.23 -38.14 13.02
CA THR A 439 68.79 -38.19 12.81
C THR A 439 68.48 -38.36 11.33
N LYS A 440 69.14 -37.60 10.45
CA LYS A 440 69.01 -37.75 8.99
C LYS A 440 69.43 -39.13 8.50
N GLU A 441 70.58 -39.62 8.98
CA GLU A 441 71.04 -40.97 8.63
C GLU A 441 70.05 -42.04 9.11
N ARG A 442 69.51 -41.89 10.31
CA ARG A 442 68.48 -42.78 10.85
C ARG A 442 67.20 -42.74 10.02
N THR A 443 66.72 -41.56 9.62
CA THR A 443 65.52 -41.45 8.78
C THR A 443 65.73 -42.08 7.41
N THR A 444 66.87 -41.83 6.76
CA THR A 444 67.18 -42.46 5.47
C THR A 444 67.28 -43.98 5.60
N GLN A 445 67.93 -44.50 6.66
CA GLN A 445 68.00 -45.93 6.90
C GLN A 445 66.62 -46.55 7.15
N LEU A 446 65.73 -45.86 7.87
CA LEU A 446 64.36 -46.32 8.07
C LEU A 446 63.57 -46.33 6.76
N GLU A 447 63.67 -45.27 5.95
CA GLU A 447 63.05 -45.20 4.62
C GLU A 447 63.53 -46.33 3.70
N GLU A 448 64.84 -46.59 3.65
CA GLU A 448 65.43 -47.69 2.89
C GLU A 448 64.93 -49.05 3.38
N LEU A 449 64.86 -49.27 4.69
CA LEU A 449 64.32 -50.50 5.28
C LEU A 449 62.85 -50.72 4.94
N HIS A 450 62.03 -49.67 5.05
CA HIS A 450 60.61 -49.73 4.68
C HIS A 450 60.42 -49.98 3.18
N ASN A 451 61.26 -49.37 2.33
CA ASN A 451 61.23 -49.61 0.89
C ASN A 451 61.63 -51.06 0.54
N MET A 452 62.74 -51.55 1.08
CA MET A 452 63.16 -52.95 0.88
C MET A 452 62.09 -53.95 1.36
N LYS A 453 61.42 -53.65 2.47
CA LYS A 453 60.34 -54.49 2.99
C LYS A 453 59.09 -54.46 2.09
N ARG A 454 58.74 -53.30 1.53
CA ARG A 454 57.68 -53.16 0.53
C ARG A 454 58.00 -53.98 -0.72
N GLU A 455 59.19 -53.80 -1.29
CA GLU A 455 59.64 -54.53 -2.49
C GLU A 455 59.62 -56.06 -2.27
N ALA A 456 60.08 -56.52 -1.10
CA ALA A 456 60.03 -57.94 -0.75
C ALA A 456 58.58 -58.48 -0.63
N LEU A 457 57.66 -57.69 -0.09
CA LEU A 457 56.24 -58.06 0.01
C LEU A 457 55.57 -58.07 -1.37
N GLU A 458 55.85 -57.08 -2.23
CA GLU A 458 55.36 -57.03 -3.61
C GLU A 458 55.87 -58.22 -4.45
N ALA A 459 57.15 -58.56 -4.32
CA ALA A 459 57.73 -59.73 -4.98
C ALA A 459 57.06 -61.04 -4.52
N ALA A 460 56.79 -61.19 -3.22
CA ALA A 460 56.10 -62.36 -2.69
C ALA A 460 54.63 -62.44 -3.15
N VAL A 461 53.92 -61.32 -3.29
CA VAL A 461 52.57 -61.28 -3.87
C VAL A 461 52.62 -61.68 -5.35
N SER A 462 53.57 -61.12 -6.11
CA SER A 462 53.77 -61.44 -7.53
C SER A 462 54.07 -62.92 -7.75
N GLU A 463 54.87 -63.54 -6.87
CA GLU A 463 55.13 -64.99 -6.89
C GLU A 463 53.83 -65.79 -6.68
N LYS A 464 52.99 -65.41 -5.71
CA LYS A 464 51.68 -66.06 -5.49
C LYS A 464 50.74 -65.89 -6.68
N ASP A 465 50.72 -64.71 -7.30
CA ASP A 465 49.91 -64.42 -8.50
C ASP A 465 50.37 -65.25 -9.70
N ALA A 466 51.69 -65.40 -9.89
CA ALA A 466 52.24 -66.27 -10.92
C ALA A 466 51.86 -67.75 -10.68
N HIS A 467 51.91 -68.23 -9.43
CA HIS A 467 51.47 -69.58 -9.09
C HIS A 467 49.96 -69.79 -9.32
N LEU A 468 49.12 -68.82 -8.97
CA LEU A 468 47.69 -68.86 -9.24
C LEU A 468 47.41 -68.89 -10.74
N ALA A 469 48.05 -68.02 -11.53
CA ALA A 469 47.90 -67.98 -12.98
C ALA A 469 48.32 -69.30 -13.64
N LEU A 470 49.41 -69.92 -13.19
CA LEU A 470 49.84 -71.24 -13.67
C LEU A 470 48.80 -72.33 -13.39
N LEU A 471 48.18 -72.33 -12.19
CA LEU A 471 47.13 -73.28 -11.85
C LEU A 471 45.85 -73.05 -12.65
N GLU A 472 45.47 -71.79 -12.86
CA GLU A 472 44.33 -71.39 -13.70
C GLU A 472 44.50 -71.83 -15.15
N LEU A 473 45.69 -71.65 -15.73
CA LEU A 473 46.02 -72.10 -17.09
C LEU A 473 46.05 -73.64 -17.22
N SER A 474 46.50 -74.35 -16.17
CA SER A 474 46.55 -75.82 -16.18
C SER A 474 45.15 -76.48 -16.09
N GLY A 475 44.14 -75.70 -15.68
CA GLY A 475 42.79 -76.15 -15.41
C GLY A 475 42.70 -76.90 -14.09
N ILE A 476 41.83 -76.45 -13.19
CA ILE A 476 41.59 -77.10 -11.90
C ILE A 476 40.75 -78.36 -12.15
N LYS A 477 41.40 -79.53 -12.09
CA LYS A 477 40.77 -80.83 -12.41
C LYS A 477 40.67 -81.76 -11.21
N THR A 478 41.40 -81.45 -10.13
CA THR A 478 41.44 -82.27 -8.92
C THR A 478 41.12 -81.43 -7.68
N GLU A 479 40.49 -82.06 -6.68
CA GLU A 479 40.19 -81.43 -5.39
C GLU A 479 41.45 -80.87 -4.72
N LYS A 480 42.58 -81.57 -4.82
CA LYS A 480 43.89 -81.09 -4.31
C LYS A 480 44.36 -79.80 -4.99
N GLN A 481 44.09 -79.63 -6.29
CA GLN A 481 44.41 -78.38 -7.00
C GLN A 481 43.47 -77.25 -6.55
N ALA A 482 42.21 -77.54 -6.28
CA ALA A 482 41.27 -76.56 -5.73
C ALA A 482 41.69 -76.10 -4.34
N GLU A 483 42.03 -77.03 -3.43
CA GLU A 483 42.57 -76.73 -2.10
C GLU A 483 43.88 -75.91 -2.17
N GLN A 484 44.76 -76.23 -3.12
CA GLN A 484 46.00 -75.49 -3.34
C GLN A 484 45.74 -74.06 -3.81
N VAL A 485 44.75 -73.85 -4.70
CA VAL A 485 44.33 -72.51 -5.13
C VAL A 485 43.76 -71.72 -3.95
N ASP A 486 42.91 -72.34 -3.12
CA ASP A 486 42.33 -71.66 -1.95
C ASP A 486 43.41 -71.26 -0.94
N LYS A 487 44.40 -72.13 -0.71
CA LYS A 487 45.56 -71.81 0.14
C LYS A 487 46.40 -70.68 -0.44
N LEU A 488 46.65 -70.65 -1.75
CA LEU A 488 47.39 -69.57 -2.41
C LEU A 488 46.63 -68.24 -2.36
N LYS A 489 45.30 -68.26 -2.50
CA LYS A 489 44.45 -67.08 -2.33
C LYS A 489 44.52 -66.55 -0.90
N ALA A 490 44.47 -67.42 0.11
CA ALA A 490 44.61 -67.03 1.52
C ALA A 490 46.00 -66.48 1.86
N ASP A 491 47.07 -67.06 1.30
CA ASP A 491 48.43 -66.54 1.44
C ASP A 491 48.58 -65.17 0.77
N ARG A 492 48.01 -65.01 -0.43
CA ARG A 492 48.01 -63.75 -1.18
C ARG A 492 47.29 -62.64 -0.41
N THR A 493 46.09 -62.90 0.11
CA THR A 493 45.35 -61.90 0.89
C THR A 493 46.12 -61.49 2.14
N ARG A 494 46.77 -62.43 2.84
CA ARG A 494 47.64 -62.13 3.99
C ARG A 494 48.85 -61.27 3.62
N LEU A 495 49.47 -61.51 2.46
CA LEU A 495 50.60 -60.69 1.98
C LEU A 495 50.15 -59.28 1.58
N LEU A 496 48.98 -59.14 0.95
CA LEU A 496 48.39 -57.85 0.62
C LEU A 496 48.06 -57.02 1.88
N GLU A 497 47.53 -57.65 2.93
CA GLU A 497 47.28 -56.97 4.21
C GLU A 497 48.59 -56.43 4.81
N LYS A 498 49.65 -57.25 4.83
CA LYS A 498 50.98 -56.84 5.29
C LYS A 498 51.59 -55.72 4.44
N LEU A 499 51.40 -55.77 3.13
CA LEU A 499 51.85 -54.72 2.21
C LEU A 499 51.11 -53.40 2.47
N LYS A 500 49.81 -53.47 2.74
CA LYS A 500 48.99 -52.32 3.13
C LYS A 500 49.47 -51.70 4.45
N GLU A 501 49.66 -52.51 5.48
CA GLU A 501 50.22 -52.02 6.77
C GLU A 501 51.59 -51.36 6.58
N GLU A 502 52.43 -51.92 5.71
CA GLU A 502 53.77 -51.38 5.45
C GLU A 502 53.72 -50.05 4.68
N ASN A 503 52.80 -49.91 3.73
CA ASN A 503 52.55 -48.66 3.03
C ASN A 503 52.06 -47.56 3.99
N GLU A 504 51.14 -47.89 4.90
CA GLU A 504 50.68 -46.96 5.94
C GLU A 504 51.84 -46.51 6.86
N ARG A 505 52.70 -47.45 7.29
CA ARG A 505 53.89 -47.12 8.11
C ARG A 505 54.91 -46.24 7.38
N SER A 506 55.15 -46.48 6.09
CA SER A 506 56.08 -45.65 5.31
C SER A 506 55.55 -44.23 5.08
N ILE A 507 54.24 -44.06 4.91
CA ILE A 507 53.61 -42.74 4.80
C ILE A 507 53.70 -42.01 6.13
N ALA A 508 53.41 -42.69 7.25
CA ALA A 508 53.52 -42.09 8.58
C ALA A 508 54.92 -41.56 8.87
N LEU A 509 55.97 -42.32 8.54
CA LEU A 509 57.36 -41.86 8.69
C LEU A 509 57.70 -40.65 7.81
N SER A 510 57.15 -40.59 6.59
CA SER A 510 57.35 -39.45 5.69
C SER A 510 56.65 -38.18 6.19
N ILE A 511 55.53 -38.32 6.91
CA ILE A 511 54.82 -37.21 7.52
C ILE A 511 55.58 -36.74 8.78
N GLU A 512 56.04 -37.67 9.60
CA GLU A 512 56.78 -37.39 10.83
C GLU A 512 58.14 -36.70 10.56
N SER A 513 58.78 -36.99 9.43
CA SER A 513 59.99 -36.28 8.97
C SER A 513 59.72 -34.91 8.34
N SER A 514 58.46 -34.60 7.99
CA SER A 514 58.02 -33.33 7.39
C SER A 514 57.45 -32.32 8.39
N SER A 515 57.20 -32.73 9.64
CA SER A 515 56.80 -31.81 10.69
C SER A 515 57.97 -30.86 10.97
N PRO A 516 57.77 -29.52 10.92
CA PRO A 516 58.81 -28.60 11.37
C PRO A 516 59.12 -28.94 12.83
N GLU A 517 60.38 -29.29 13.11
CA GLU A 517 60.87 -29.47 14.46
C GLU A 517 60.45 -28.25 15.27
N THR A 518 59.53 -28.45 16.21
CA THR A 518 58.86 -27.38 16.97
C THR A 518 59.77 -26.79 18.05
N THR A 519 61.07 -26.98 17.90
CA THR A 519 62.12 -26.41 18.72
C THR A 519 63.09 -25.73 17.77
N PRO A 520 63.10 -24.38 17.70
CA PRO A 520 64.09 -23.69 16.89
C PRO A 520 65.48 -24.12 17.35
N PHE A 521 66.31 -24.56 16.42
CA PHE A 521 67.70 -24.88 16.69
C PHE A 521 68.37 -23.64 17.28
N LEU A 522 69.20 -23.81 18.32
CA LEU A 522 69.92 -22.68 18.91
C LEU A 522 70.83 -21.97 17.89
N THR A 523 71.17 -22.66 16.79
CA THR A 523 71.85 -22.10 15.62
C THR A 523 71.09 -20.95 14.96
N ASP A 524 69.75 -20.94 14.96
CA ASP A 524 68.97 -19.87 14.33
C ASP A 524 68.94 -18.59 15.20
N ILE A 525 69.21 -18.72 16.49
CA ILE A 525 69.31 -17.59 17.44
C ILE A 525 70.71 -16.94 17.41
N LEU A 526 71.71 -17.65 16.89
CA LEU A 526 73.13 -17.28 16.94
C LEU A 526 73.71 -16.73 15.63
N ASP A 527 72.94 -16.71 14.54
CA ASP A 527 73.38 -16.17 13.24
C ASP A 527 72.71 -14.80 12.97
N PRO A 528 73.40 -13.66 13.23
CA PRO A 528 72.94 -12.36 12.80
C PRO A 528 73.35 -12.16 11.33
N SER A 529 72.76 -12.95 10.43
CA SER A 529 72.85 -12.68 9.01
C SER A 529 71.59 -11.90 8.63
N ASP A 530 71.78 -10.66 8.18
CA ASP A 530 70.75 -9.82 7.58
C ASP A 530 70.11 -10.59 6.40
N SER A 531 68.98 -11.25 6.65
CA SER A 531 68.01 -11.53 5.60
C SER A 531 66.94 -10.44 5.67
N ASP A 532 67.18 -9.36 4.92
CA ASP A 532 66.09 -8.63 4.29
C ASP A 532 65.32 -9.64 3.44
N ASP A 533 64.30 -10.26 4.02
CA ASP A 533 63.29 -10.97 3.24
C ASP A 533 62.01 -10.15 3.30
N ASP A 534 61.83 -9.36 2.24
CA ASP A 534 60.55 -8.80 1.81
C ASP A 534 59.59 -9.96 1.50
N SER A 535 59.06 -10.58 2.55
CA SER A 535 57.88 -11.43 2.46
C SER A 535 56.69 -10.63 2.99
N GLN A 536 56.20 -9.74 2.12
CA GLN A 536 54.91 -9.10 2.29
C GLN A 536 53.82 -10.17 2.36
N ASN A 537 53.09 -10.17 3.47
CA ASN A 537 51.65 -10.45 3.60
C ASN A 537 51.07 -11.57 2.71
N GLU A 538 51.15 -12.82 3.15
CA GLU A 538 50.13 -13.84 2.83
C GLU A 538 49.81 -14.68 4.08
N ALA A 539 49.07 -14.09 5.02
CA ALA A 539 48.38 -14.83 6.07
C ALA A 539 47.17 -14.04 6.61
N GLU A 540 46.22 -13.71 5.73
CA GLU A 540 44.84 -13.41 6.12
C GLU A 540 43.90 -13.65 4.93
N ASN A 541 43.71 -14.92 4.56
CA ASN A 541 42.51 -15.32 3.82
C ASN A 541 42.22 -16.82 3.94
N ILE A 542 41.82 -17.26 5.14
CA ILE A 542 41.00 -18.47 5.30
C ILE A 542 39.88 -18.16 6.30
N VAL A 543 38.91 -17.36 5.86
CA VAL A 543 37.49 -17.61 6.17
C VAL A 543 36.69 -17.27 4.91
N GLY A 544 36.21 -18.30 4.22
CA GLY A 544 35.04 -18.20 3.35
C GLY A 544 35.28 -18.32 1.84
N ASN A 545 35.28 -19.56 1.33
CA ASN A 545 34.52 -19.94 0.13
C ASN A 545 34.45 -21.48 0.05
N LEU A 546 33.33 -22.08 0.46
CA LEU A 546 32.17 -22.43 -0.38
C LEU A 546 32.45 -23.56 -1.38
N GLN A 547 31.94 -24.74 -1.03
CA GLN A 547 31.28 -25.63 -1.99
C GLN A 547 29.86 -25.90 -1.50
N ALA A 548 28.92 -25.04 -1.92
CA ALA A 548 27.54 -25.43 -2.12
C ALA A 548 27.18 -25.11 -3.57
N THR A 549 26.79 -26.17 -4.24
CA THR A 549 26.41 -26.32 -5.63
C THR A 549 25.55 -25.19 -6.21
N SER A 550 25.97 -24.74 -7.38
CA SER A 550 25.18 -24.07 -8.43
C SER A 550 23.75 -24.60 -8.54
N ASN A 551 22.76 -23.72 -8.43
CA ASN A 551 21.72 -23.57 -9.45
C ASN A 551 20.93 -22.25 -9.29
N GLY A 552 21.03 -21.37 -10.29
CA GLY A 552 19.88 -20.78 -10.98
C GLY A 552 19.19 -19.55 -10.40
N ASN A 553 19.38 -18.42 -11.12
CA ASN A 553 18.41 -17.34 -11.38
C ASN A 553 17.83 -16.51 -10.23
N ALA A 554 18.20 -15.22 -10.18
CA ALA A 554 17.24 -14.11 -10.19
C ALA A 554 17.91 -12.74 -10.39
N ASN A 555 17.58 -12.13 -11.54
CA ASN A 555 17.33 -10.73 -11.84
C ASN A 555 17.86 -9.59 -10.93
N ASN A 556 18.65 -8.74 -11.60
CA ASN A 556 18.74 -7.28 -11.44
C ASN A 556 17.46 -6.60 -10.90
N HIS A 557 17.61 -5.80 -9.85
CA HIS A 557 17.21 -4.39 -9.92
C HIS A 557 18.04 -3.52 -8.97
N ARG A 558 18.75 -2.58 -9.59
CA ARG A 558 19.53 -1.48 -9.02
C ARG A 558 18.57 -0.35 -8.64
N ILE A 559 18.56 0.05 -7.37
CA ILE A 559 18.07 1.35 -6.93
C ILE A 559 19.28 2.12 -6.44
N GLU A 560 19.80 3.01 -7.28
CA GLU A 560 20.67 4.10 -6.84
C GLU A 560 19.87 5.39 -6.86
N VAL A 561 19.90 6.01 -5.69
CA VAL A 561 19.40 7.33 -5.34
C VAL A 561 20.37 8.36 -5.93
N GLU A 562 19.88 9.32 -6.72
CA GLU A 562 20.58 10.59 -6.89
C GLU A 562 19.61 11.74 -7.20
N GLN A 563 19.54 12.65 -6.21
CA GLN A 563 19.43 14.11 -6.29
C GLN A 563 18.68 14.76 -7.46
N ALA A 564 17.57 15.45 -7.14
CA ALA A 564 17.11 16.59 -7.95
C ALA A 564 16.46 17.68 -7.07
N GLN A 565 17.29 18.69 -6.81
CA GLN A 565 17.00 20.14 -6.80
C GLN A 565 15.59 20.62 -6.46
N ALA A 566 15.54 21.37 -5.36
CA ALA A 566 14.50 22.33 -5.02
C ALA A 566 14.22 23.32 -6.16
N LYS A 567 12.94 23.42 -6.54
CA LYS A 567 12.34 24.64 -7.11
C LYS A 567 10.92 24.81 -6.57
N THR A 568 10.80 25.81 -5.70
CA THR A 568 9.63 26.67 -5.48
C THR A 568 8.68 26.73 -6.67
N THR A 569 7.38 26.47 -6.49
CA THR A 569 6.31 27.36 -6.97
C THR A 569 5.01 27.10 -6.19
N LEU A 570 4.38 28.20 -5.78
CA LEU A 570 3.03 28.31 -5.23
C LEU A 570 1.95 27.57 -6.05
N LYS A 571 1.07 26.85 -5.35
CA LYS A 571 -0.36 27.19 -5.21
C LYS A 571 -1.02 26.36 -4.13
#